data_AF-A0A2E1BSN4-F1
#
_entry.id   AF-A0A2E1BSN4-F1
#
_cell.length_a   1.000
_cell.length_b   1.000
_cell.length_c   1.000
_cell.angle_alpha   90.00
_cell.angle_beta   90.00
_cell.angle_gamma   90.00
#
_symmetry.space_group_name_H-M   'P 1'
#
loop_
_entity.id
_entity.type
_entity.pdbx_description
1 polymer ?
#
loop_
_entity_poly.entity_id
_entity_poly.type
_entity_poly.pdbx_seq_one_letter_code
_entity_poly.pdbx_strand_id
1 'polypeptide(L)'
;MFRKIKLLIIQFIILFFFPSSILHSSNLEELSCKGIFWSNKNAKYAEWQVIKKISAYKIYFKIDNVRKTAKVSFRKGNAGTVIGIGGWVNKTEEKSSLNFTYSLTNKVFKMKSRYSDTKIEGKCEGKINL
;
A
#
# COMPACT_ATOMS: atom_id res chain seq x y z
N MET A 1 13.13 -43.63 -33.76
CA MET A 1 12.02 -42.67 -33.58
C MET A 1 11.48 -42.63 -32.13
N PHE A 2 11.29 -43.78 -31.47
CA PHE A 2 10.70 -43.90 -30.11
C PHE A 2 11.48 -43.27 -28.94
N ARG A 3 12.81 -43.15 -29.00
CA ARG A 3 13.63 -42.59 -27.90
C ARG A 3 13.40 -41.09 -27.67
N LYS A 4 13.17 -40.33 -28.75
CA LYS A 4 12.89 -38.88 -28.69
C LYS A 4 11.54 -38.58 -28.04
N ILE A 5 10.54 -39.44 -28.30
CA ILE A 5 9.18 -39.31 -27.75
C ILE A 5 9.18 -39.55 -26.23
N LYS A 6 9.94 -40.54 -25.73
CA LYS A 6 10.05 -40.79 -24.28
C LYS A 6 10.71 -39.62 -23.53
N LEU A 7 11.72 -38.99 -24.11
CA LEU A 7 12.38 -37.81 -23.55
C LEU A 7 11.43 -36.60 -23.45
N LEU A 8 10.62 -36.37 -24.48
CA LEU A 8 9.58 -35.33 -24.50
C LEU A 8 8.52 -35.53 -23.40
N ILE A 9 8.08 -36.78 -23.20
CA ILE A 9 7.08 -37.12 -22.17
C ILE A 9 7.63 -36.86 -20.77
N ILE A 10 8.88 -37.27 -20.50
CA ILE A 10 9.53 -37.03 -19.20
C ILE A 10 9.69 -35.52 -18.94
N GLN A 11 10.05 -34.73 -19.95
CA GLN A 11 10.20 -33.29 -19.83
C GLN A 11 8.84 -32.59 -19.56
N PHE A 12 7.76 -33.08 -20.15
CA PHE A 12 6.40 -32.62 -19.88
C PHE A 12 5.94 -32.95 -18.45
N ILE A 13 6.26 -34.15 -17.97
CA ILE A 13 5.93 -34.58 -16.60
C ILE A 13 6.66 -33.70 -15.58
N ILE A 14 7.95 -33.39 -15.78
CA ILE A 14 8.71 -32.52 -14.88
C ILE A 14 8.07 -31.11 -14.81
N LEU A 15 7.65 -30.54 -15.95
CA LEU A 15 6.95 -29.24 -15.98
C LEU A 15 5.58 -29.25 -15.28
N PHE A 16 4.90 -30.40 -15.26
CA PHE A 16 3.58 -30.54 -14.64
C PHE A 16 3.65 -30.79 -13.13
N PHE A 17 4.66 -31.55 -12.67
CA PHE A 17 4.85 -31.86 -11.24
C PHE A 17 5.68 -30.84 -10.49
N PHE A 18 6.50 -30.04 -11.18
CA PHE A 18 7.08 -28.83 -10.64
C PHE A 18 6.33 -27.65 -11.25
N PRO A 19 5.14 -27.27 -10.73
CA PRO A 19 4.63 -25.95 -11.01
C PRO A 19 5.78 -25.03 -10.63
N SER A 20 6.24 -24.21 -11.58
CA SER A 20 7.21 -23.18 -11.29
C SER A 20 6.59 -22.37 -10.17
N SER A 21 7.01 -22.67 -8.95
CA SER A 21 6.80 -21.83 -7.79
C SER A 21 7.65 -20.62 -8.13
N ILE A 22 7.06 -19.72 -8.92
CA ILE A 22 7.36 -18.31 -8.85
C ILE A 22 6.98 -17.98 -7.41
N LEU A 23 7.92 -18.26 -6.52
CA LEU A 23 7.97 -17.71 -5.20
C LEU A 23 8.16 -16.22 -5.49
N HIS A 24 7.04 -15.53 -5.74
CA HIS A 24 7.04 -14.09 -5.88
C HIS A 24 7.38 -13.60 -4.48
N SER A 25 8.68 -13.46 -4.22
CA SER A 25 9.21 -12.92 -3.00
C SER A 25 8.45 -11.64 -2.73
N SER A 26 7.63 -11.67 -1.68
CA SER A 26 6.75 -10.59 -1.24
C SER A 26 7.59 -9.47 -0.60
N ASN A 27 8.62 -9.00 -1.30
CA ASN A 27 9.31 -7.75 -1.02
C ASN A 27 8.45 -6.56 -1.46
N LEU A 28 7.13 -6.64 -1.26
CA LEU A 28 6.30 -5.44 -1.30
C LEU A 28 6.52 -4.75 0.03
N GLU A 29 7.29 -3.66 0.00
CA GLU A 29 7.40 -2.75 1.13
C GLU A 29 6.00 -2.35 1.56
N GLU A 30 5.61 -2.86 2.73
CA GLU A 30 4.29 -2.72 3.29
C GLU A 30 4.39 -2.07 4.66
N LEU A 31 3.63 -1.00 4.83
CA LEU A 31 3.41 -0.38 6.12
C LEU A 31 1.95 -0.61 6.51
N SER A 32 1.74 -1.37 7.57
CA SER A 32 0.42 -1.62 8.14
C SER A 32 0.16 -0.67 9.29
N CYS A 33 -0.99 0.00 9.30
CA CYS A 33 -1.31 1.05 10.24
C CYS A 33 -2.72 0.89 10.80
N LYS A 34 -2.90 1.34 12.04
CA LYS A 34 -4.20 1.39 12.71
C LYS A 34 -4.33 2.68 13.52
N GLY A 35 -5.54 3.22 13.57
CA GLY A 35 -5.79 4.47 14.27
C GLY A 35 -7.20 4.99 14.05
N ILE A 36 -7.32 6.31 14.04
CA ILE A 36 -8.61 6.99 13.99
C ILE A 36 -8.70 7.84 12.73
N PHE A 37 -9.84 7.72 12.06
CA PHE A 37 -10.26 8.55 10.95
C PHE A 37 -11.32 9.53 11.44
N TRP A 38 -11.17 10.81 11.12
CA TRP A 38 -12.15 11.85 11.41
C TRP A 38 -12.71 12.43 10.12
N SER A 39 -14.03 12.65 10.10
CA SER A 39 -14.72 13.37 9.03
C SER A 39 -16.06 13.87 9.54
N ASN A 40 -16.44 15.10 9.19
CA ASN A 40 -17.69 15.74 9.59
C ASN A 40 -17.92 15.64 11.12
N LYS A 41 -16.89 15.97 11.91
CA LYS A 41 -16.87 15.88 13.39
C LYS A 41 -17.03 14.47 14.00
N ASN A 42 -17.14 13.42 13.20
CA ASN A 42 -17.21 12.04 13.68
C ASN A 42 -15.84 11.37 13.64
N ALA A 43 -15.55 10.55 14.66
CA ALA A 43 -14.35 9.73 14.74
C ALA A 43 -14.71 8.27 14.53
N LYS A 44 -13.92 7.57 13.72
CA LYS A 44 -14.12 6.15 13.37
C LYS A 44 -12.80 5.42 13.46
N TYR A 45 -12.84 4.15 13.85
CA TYR A 45 -11.66 3.31 13.78
C TYR A 45 -11.30 3.04 12.32
N ALA A 46 -10.01 3.01 12.02
CA ALA A 46 -9.52 2.74 10.69
C ALA A 46 -8.23 1.94 10.71
N GLU A 47 -8.12 1.04 9.73
CA GLU A 47 -6.92 0.29 9.40
C GLU A 47 -6.51 0.66 7.99
N TRP A 48 -5.20 0.73 7.73
CA TRP A 48 -4.72 0.96 6.38
C TRP A 48 -3.37 0.33 6.10
N GLN A 49 -3.18 -0.04 4.85
CA GLN A 49 -1.94 -0.60 4.33
C GLN A 49 -1.38 0.32 3.26
N VAL A 50 -0.11 0.65 3.38
CA VAL A 50 0.64 1.43 2.40
C VAL A 50 1.54 0.47 1.64
N ILE A 51 1.33 0.38 0.33
CA ILE A 51 2.02 -0.57 -0.54
C ILE A 51 2.75 0.23 -1.63
N LYS A 52 4.07 0.02 -1.72
CA LYS A 52 4.87 0.57 -2.82
C LYS A 52 4.50 -0.10 -4.13
N LYS A 53 4.20 0.69 -5.16
CA LYS A 53 4.11 0.26 -6.56
C LYS A 53 5.23 0.93 -7.35
N ILE A 54 5.41 0.51 -8.60
CA ILE A 54 6.54 0.90 -9.47
C ILE A 54 6.76 2.41 -9.52
N SER A 55 5.70 3.21 -9.65
CA SER A 55 5.80 4.68 -9.82
C SER A 55 5.14 5.51 -8.71
N ALA A 56 4.48 4.87 -7.74
CA ALA A 56 3.72 5.53 -6.70
C ALA A 56 3.41 4.57 -5.55
N TYR A 57 2.99 5.10 -4.42
CA TYR A 57 2.43 4.31 -3.33
C TYR A 57 0.91 4.26 -3.46
N LYS A 58 0.32 3.10 -3.15
CA LYS A 58 -1.13 2.97 -2.95
C LYS A 58 -1.40 2.77 -1.48
N ILE A 59 -2.41 3.47 -0.97
CA ILE A 59 -2.87 3.30 0.41
C ILE A 59 -4.28 2.76 0.36
N TYR A 60 -4.48 1.61 1.00
CA TYR A 60 -5.76 0.93 1.12
C TYR A 60 -6.28 1.16 2.53
N PHE A 61 -7.41 1.84 2.66
CA PHE A 61 -8.07 2.13 3.92
C PHE A 61 -9.28 1.24 4.10
N LYS A 62 -9.45 0.74 5.32
CA LYS A 62 -10.67 0.13 5.84
C LYS A 62 -11.13 1.01 7.01
N ILE A 63 -12.19 1.79 6.78
CA ILE A 63 -12.77 2.71 7.76
C ILE A 63 -14.14 2.15 8.10
N ASP A 64 -14.32 1.65 9.33
CA ASP A 64 -15.42 0.75 9.69
C ASP A 64 -15.59 -0.38 8.63
N ASN A 65 -16.74 -0.43 7.96
CA ASN A 65 -17.08 -1.39 6.91
C ASN A 65 -16.83 -0.86 5.48
N VAL A 66 -16.27 0.34 5.32
CA VAL A 66 -16.07 0.98 4.03
C VAL A 66 -14.59 0.90 3.62
N ARG A 67 -14.34 0.45 2.39
CA ARG A 67 -13.00 0.43 1.78
C ARG A 67 -12.79 1.67 0.93
N LYS A 68 -11.64 2.32 1.08
CA LYS A 68 -11.22 3.47 0.26
C LYS A 68 -9.77 3.32 -0.18
N THR A 69 -9.41 3.91 -1.32
CA THR A 69 -8.05 3.81 -1.87
C THR A 69 -7.53 5.19 -2.26
N ALA A 70 -6.31 5.50 -1.84
CA ALA A 70 -5.58 6.68 -2.27
C ALA A 70 -4.34 6.28 -3.09
N LYS A 71 -3.96 7.12 -4.05
CA LYS A 71 -2.69 7.05 -4.77
C LYS A 71 -1.84 8.25 -4.39
N VAL A 72 -0.60 8.01 -4.01
CA VAL A 72 0.27 9.04 -3.43
C VAL A 72 1.70 8.90 -3.92
N SER A 73 2.40 10.02 -4.01
CA SER A 73 3.86 10.06 -4.10
C SER A 73 4.43 10.33 -2.72
N PHE A 74 5.54 9.68 -2.38
CA PHE A 74 6.29 9.98 -1.16
C PHE A 74 7.66 10.53 -1.52
N ARG A 75 8.16 11.40 -0.64
CA ARG A 75 9.53 11.90 -0.66
C ARG A 75 10.09 11.95 0.76
N LYS A 76 11.40 11.93 0.87
CA LYS A 76 12.11 12.13 2.14
C LYS A 76 11.89 13.56 2.62
N GLY A 77 11.47 13.70 3.87
CA GLY A 77 11.41 14.95 4.60
C GLY A 77 12.59 15.08 5.57
N ASN A 78 12.55 16.13 6.40
CA ASN A 78 13.59 16.38 7.40
C ASN A 78 13.40 15.48 8.64
N ALA A 79 14.47 15.29 9.41
CA ALA A 79 14.44 14.60 10.71
C ALA A 79 13.79 13.20 10.68
N GLY A 80 14.06 12.41 9.65
CA GLY A 80 13.52 11.05 9.54
C GLY A 80 12.00 11.02 9.29
N THR A 81 11.45 12.06 8.67
CA THR A 81 10.06 12.07 8.22
C THR A 81 9.93 11.72 6.74
N VAL A 82 8.81 11.11 6.39
CA VAL A 82 8.38 10.87 5.01
C VAL A 82 7.19 11.78 4.76
N ILE A 83 7.20 12.52 3.66
CA ILE A 83 6.11 13.42 3.29
C ILE A 83 5.49 12.92 2.00
N GLY A 84 4.17 12.93 1.92
CA GLY A 84 3.44 12.51 0.73
C GLY A 84 2.38 13.48 0.28
N ILE A 85 2.08 13.45 -1.01
CA ILE A 85 0.98 14.17 -1.64
C ILE A 85 0.27 13.21 -2.58
N GLY A 86 -1.06 13.29 -2.64
CA GLY A 86 -1.84 12.49 -3.57
C GLY A 86 -3.32 12.78 -3.47
N GLY A 87 -4.13 11.79 -3.79
CA GLY A 87 -5.58 11.91 -3.72
C GLY A 87 -6.31 10.57 -3.75
N TRP A 88 -7.62 10.64 -3.49
CA TRP A 88 -8.51 9.49 -3.58
C TRP A 88 -8.66 9.03 -5.04
N VAL A 89 -8.54 7.73 -5.31
CA VAL A 89 -8.54 7.20 -6.69
C VAL A 89 -9.87 7.44 -7.41
N ASN A 90 -11.00 7.40 -6.70
CA ASN A 90 -12.35 7.52 -7.29
C ASN A 90 -12.92 8.94 -7.23
N LYS A 91 -12.09 9.97 -6.98
CA LYS A 91 -12.51 11.37 -6.96
C LYS A 91 -11.53 12.20 -7.81
N THR A 92 -11.95 12.53 -9.02
CA THR A 92 -11.17 13.28 -10.03
C THR A 92 -11.16 14.78 -9.79
N GLU A 93 -11.97 15.32 -8.88
CA GLU A 93 -11.98 16.74 -8.54
C GLU A 93 -10.79 17.14 -7.65
N GLU A 94 -10.30 18.38 -7.81
CA GLU A 94 -9.20 18.98 -7.02
C GLU A 94 -9.41 18.82 -5.50
N LYS A 95 -10.68 18.80 -5.06
CA LYS A 95 -11.15 18.58 -3.69
C LYS A 95 -10.78 17.21 -3.09
N SER A 96 -10.12 16.32 -3.84
CA SER A 96 -9.67 15.01 -3.36
C SER A 96 -8.21 14.98 -2.88
N SER A 97 -7.50 16.11 -2.91
CA SER A 97 -6.09 16.18 -2.52
C SER A 97 -5.86 15.86 -1.03
N LEU A 98 -4.83 15.06 -0.78
CA LEU A 98 -4.41 14.57 0.53
C LEU A 98 -2.92 14.85 0.74
N ASN A 99 -2.60 15.33 1.94
CA ASN A 99 -1.23 15.50 2.42
C ASN A 99 -0.94 14.47 3.51
N PHE A 100 0.26 13.90 3.47
CA PHE A 100 0.68 12.79 4.30
C PHE A 100 2.01 13.09 4.99
N THR A 101 2.14 12.61 6.21
CA THR A 101 3.41 12.59 6.93
C THR A 101 3.55 11.28 7.69
N TYR A 102 4.70 10.64 7.60
CA TYR A 102 5.04 9.47 8.40
C TYR A 102 6.37 9.68 9.10
N SER A 103 6.41 9.50 10.42
CA SER A 103 7.64 9.57 11.20
C SER A 103 8.31 8.20 11.25
N LEU A 104 9.54 8.09 10.74
CA LEU A 104 10.31 6.84 10.82
C LEU A 104 10.69 6.49 12.26
N THR A 105 10.84 7.49 13.14
CA THR A 105 11.19 7.32 14.56
C THR A 105 9.97 6.91 15.37
N ASN A 106 8.90 7.71 15.34
CA ASN A 106 7.74 7.51 16.20
C ASN A 106 6.74 6.52 15.60
N LYS A 107 6.96 6.09 14.36
CA LYS A 107 6.07 5.21 13.59
C LYS A 107 4.64 5.75 13.48
N VAL A 108 4.47 7.08 13.57
CA VAL A 108 3.17 7.75 13.47
C VAL A 108 2.94 8.20 12.05
N PHE A 109 1.81 7.79 11.49
CA PHE A 109 1.31 8.24 10.20
C PHE A 109 0.16 9.22 10.41
N LYS A 110 0.20 10.33 9.68
CA LYS A 110 -0.86 11.33 9.64
C LYS A 110 -1.21 11.64 8.19
N MET A 111 -2.49 11.78 7.93
CA MET A 111 -2.99 12.28 6.67
C MET A 111 -4.11 13.28 6.90
N LYS A 112 -4.17 14.30 6.06
CA LYS A 112 -5.23 15.32 6.06
C LYS A 112 -5.65 15.66 4.64
N SER A 113 -6.94 15.92 4.46
CA SER A 113 -7.46 16.54 3.25
C SER A 113 -7.04 18.01 3.19
N ARG A 114 -6.78 18.51 1.99
CA ARG A 114 -6.53 19.94 1.77
C ARG A 114 -7.82 20.78 1.75
N TYR A 115 -8.96 20.15 1.48
CA TYR A 115 -10.23 20.82 1.18
C TYR A 115 -11.39 20.41 2.10
N SER A 116 -11.15 19.53 3.09
CA SER A 116 -12.17 19.12 4.06
C SER A 116 -11.55 18.92 5.44
N ASP A 117 -12.40 18.77 6.45
CA ASP A 117 -12.01 18.44 7.83
C ASP A 117 -11.51 16.98 7.98
N THR A 118 -11.45 16.23 6.87
CA THR A 118 -11.06 14.83 6.89
C THR A 118 -9.59 14.68 7.28
N LYS A 119 -9.32 13.90 8.32
CA LYS A 119 -7.97 13.54 8.76
C LYS A 119 -7.92 12.09 9.25
N ILE A 120 -6.75 11.50 9.23
CA ILE A 120 -6.49 10.18 9.81
C ILE A 120 -5.13 10.20 10.50
N GLU A 121 -5.04 9.56 11.66
CA GLU A 121 -3.80 9.47 12.42
C GLU A 121 -3.73 8.12 13.12
N GLY A 122 -2.55 7.51 13.12
CA GLY A 122 -2.35 6.24 13.79
C GLY A 122 -0.90 5.80 13.83
N LYS A 123 -0.69 4.67 14.50
CA LYS A 123 0.61 4.00 14.56
C LYS A 123 0.72 2.94 13.48
N CYS A 124 1.94 2.75 13.02
CA CYS A 124 2.26 1.82 11.96
C CYS A 124 3.36 0.85 12.34
N GLU A 125 3.32 -0.31 11.70
CA GLU A 125 4.31 -1.38 11.77
C GLU A 125 4.79 -1.70 10.36
N GLY A 126 6.05 -2.11 10.25
CA GLY A 126 6.72 -2.37 8.97
C GLY A 126 7.69 -1.26 8.56
N LYS A 127 8.08 -1.29 7.29
CA LYS A 127 9.10 -0.41 6.72
C LYS A 127 8.67 0.06 5.33
N ILE A 128 8.91 1.34 5.07
CA ILE A 128 8.90 1.92 3.72
C ILE A 128 10.33 2.36 3.45
N ASN A 129 10.94 1.87 2.37
CA ASN A 129 12.20 2.43 1.91
C ASN A 129 11.88 3.49 0.88
N LEU A 130 12.27 4.72 1.19
CA LEU A 130 12.17 5.85 0.29
C LEU A 130 13.27 5.85 -0.75
#